data_AF-A0A852VGL2-F1
#
_entry.id   AF-A0A852VGL2-F1
#
_cell.length_a   1.000
_cell.length_b   1.000
_cell.length_c   1.000
_cell.angle_alpha   90.00
_cell.angle_beta   90.00
_cell.angle_gamma   90.00
#
_symmetry.space_group_name_H-M   'P 1'
#
loop_
_entity.id
_entity.type
_entity.pdbx_description
1 polymer ?
#
loop_
_entity_poly.entity_id
_entity_poly.type
_entity_poly.pdbx_seq_one_letter_code
_entity_poly.pdbx_strand_id
1 'polypeptide(L)'
;MTRILVVGTMLLVIFVAVFRQRIFLRDPLGKMERNDVAVDGARLYINFSNDVLVEEPGTERRYLVQGWSGIPGVPQILGCVQGLACWTDADHASVYPLDGRGAGAKAAMSAKVVTFADETGARIRVQLR
;
A
#
# COMPACT_ATOMS: atom_id res chain seq x y z
N MET A 1 37.14 10.16 -13.63
CA MET A 1 36.12 9.25 -13.08
C MET A 1 35.47 9.78 -11.81
N THR A 2 36.22 10.28 -10.83
CA THR A 2 35.68 10.79 -9.55
C THR A 2 34.63 11.89 -9.70
N ARG A 3 34.82 12.84 -10.61
CA ARG A 3 33.84 13.91 -10.89
C ARG A 3 32.51 13.37 -11.43
N ILE A 4 32.57 12.32 -12.27
CA ILE A 4 31.37 11.68 -12.83
C ILE A 4 30.64 10.90 -11.74
N LEU A 5 31.37 10.18 -10.89
CA LEU A 5 30.80 9.50 -9.72
C LEU A 5 30.12 10.48 -8.77
N VAL A 6 30.78 11.59 -8.43
CA VAL A 6 30.21 12.62 -7.53
C VAL A 6 28.94 13.23 -8.12
N VAL A 7 28.95 13.61 -9.40
CA VAL A 7 27.76 14.15 -10.08
C VAL A 7 26.64 13.12 -10.16
N GLY A 8 26.97 11.85 -10.46
CA GLY A 8 26.00 10.76 -10.50
C GLY A 8 25.37 10.49 -9.14
N THR A 9 26.17 10.41 -8.08
CA THR A 9 25.67 10.25 -6.70
C THR A 9 24.81 11.45 -6.29
N MET A 10 25.21 12.68 -6.63
CA MET A 10 24.43 13.86 -6.30
C MET A 10 23.08 13.87 -7.02
N LEU A 11 23.05 13.51 -8.31
CA LEU A 11 21.80 13.35 -9.07
C LEU A 11 20.90 12.27 -8.47
N LEU A 12 21.46 11.14 -8.04
CA LEU A 12 20.71 10.07 -7.36
C LEU A 12 20.07 10.58 -6.06
N VAL A 13 20.82 11.31 -5.24
CA VAL A 13 20.31 11.88 -3.97
C VAL A 13 19.19 12.87 -4.24
N ILE A 14 19.35 13.76 -5.23
CA ILE A 14 18.31 14.70 -5.62
C ILE A 14 17.07 13.95 -6.10
N PHE A 15 17.24 12.93 -6.95
CA PHE A 15 16.15 12.11 -7.45
C PHE A 15 15.37 11.45 -6.31
N VAL A 16 16.07 10.80 -5.37
CA VAL A 16 15.43 10.18 -4.19
C VAL A 16 14.73 11.23 -3.32
N ALA A 17 15.34 12.40 -3.12
CA ALA A 17 14.80 13.46 -2.28
C ALA A 17 13.56 14.16 -2.89
N VAL A 18 13.50 14.27 -4.22
CA VAL A 18 12.40 14.92 -4.96
C VAL A 18 11.24 13.95 -5.17
N PHE A 19 11.51 12.72 -5.61
CA PHE A 19 10.45 11.78 -5.97
C PHE A 19 9.82 11.08 -4.76
N ARG A 20 10.46 11.12 -3.57
CA ARG A 20 9.95 10.63 -2.26
C ARG A 20 8.99 9.43 -2.37
N GLN A 21 9.34 8.45 -3.19
CA GLN A 21 8.46 7.32 -3.44
C GLN A 21 8.37 6.49 -2.17
N ARG A 22 7.15 6.13 -1.76
CA ARG A 22 6.97 5.24 -0.61
C ARG A 22 7.25 3.82 -1.04
N ILE A 23 8.14 3.17 -0.30
CA ILE A 23 8.46 1.76 -0.45
C ILE A 23 7.65 0.97 0.58
N PHE A 24 6.95 -0.05 0.09
CA PHE A 24 6.17 -1.00 0.85
C PHE A 24 6.91 -2.33 0.86
N LEU A 25 7.10 -2.89 2.04
CA LEU A 25 7.74 -4.19 2.24
C LEU A 25 6.67 -5.22 2.58
N ARG A 26 6.82 -6.43 2.03
CA ARG A 26 5.90 -7.52 2.30
C ARG A 26 5.95 -7.92 3.78
N ASP A 27 4.79 -8.01 4.40
CA ASP A 27 4.57 -8.74 5.66
C ASP A 27 4.13 -10.18 5.33
N PRO A 28 5.02 -11.19 5.48
CA PRO A 28 4.69 -12.57 5.18
C PRO A 28 3.79 -13.24 6.23
N LEU A 29 3.62 -12.64 7.40
CA LEU A 29 2.86 -13.19 8.53
C LEU A 29 1.51 -12.48 8.74
N GLY A 30 1.27 -11.40 8.02
CA GLY A 30 0.01 -10.71 8.04
C GLY A 30 -1.14 -11.60 7.53
N LYS A 31 -2.36 -11.24 7.94
CA LYS A 31 -3.59 -11.94 7.57
C LYS A 31 -4.62 -10.97 7.05
N MET A 32 -5.42 -11.42 6.08
CA MET A 32 -6.57 -10.68 5.55
C MET A 32 -7.82 -11.49 5.82
N GLU A 33 -8.87 -10.81 6.24
CA GLU A 33 -10.22 -11.35 6.38
C GLU A 33 -11.18 -10.49 5.56
N ARG A 34 -12.16 -11.15 4.94
CA ARG A 34 -13.26 -10.54 4.19
C ARG A 34 -14.57 -11.06 4.78
N ASN A 35 -15.38 -10.16 5.34
CA ASN A 35 -16.58 -10.50 6.13
C ASN A 35 -16.27 -11.56 7.21
N ASP A 36 -15.18 -11.35 7.95
CA ASP A 36 -14.69 -12.23 9.02
C ASP A 36 -14.27 -13.64 8.55
N VAL A 37 -14.14 -13.85 7.23
CA VAL A 37 -13.59 -15.08 6.63
C VAL A 37 -12.16 -14.84 6.18
N ALA A 38 -11.23 -15.68 6.63
CA ALA A 38 -9.82 -15.59 6.24
C ALA A 38 -9.63 -15.77 4.73
N VAL A 39 -8.80 -14.91 4.14
CA VAL A 39 -8.43 -14.96 2.73
C VAL A 39 -7.01 -15.50 2.60
N ASP A 40 -6.90 -16.78 2.26
CA ASP A 40 -5.60 -17.45 2.15
C ASP A 40 -4.83 -17.02 0.91
N GLY A 41 -3.56 -16.65 1.09
CA GLY A 41 -2.66 -16.25 0.02
C GLY A 41 -2.61 -14.75 -0.28
N ALA A 42 -3.37 -13.94 0.47
CA ALA A 42 -3.28 -12.49 0.39
C ALA A 42 -1.86 -12.01 0.72
N ARG A 43 -1.37 -11.05 -0.08
CA ARG A 43 -0.07 -10.43 0.16
C ARG A 43 -0.30 -9.07 0.77
N LEU A 44 0.30 -8.87 1.93
CA LEU A 44 0.21 -7.63 2.67
C LEU A 44 1.55 -6.94 2.62
N TYR A 45 1.52 -5.63 2.44
CA TYR A 45 2.71 -4.81 2.43
C TYR A 45 2.50 -3.59 3.29
N ILE A 46 3.54 -3.21 4.01
CA ILE A 46 3.52 -2.10 4.96
C ILE A 46 4.71 -1.18 4.69
N ASN A 47 4.59 0.06 5.15
CA ASN A 47 5.71 1.00 5.14
C ASN A 47 5.92 1.65 6.51
N PHE A 48 6.96 2.47 6.61
CA PHE A 48 7.30 3.17 7.86
C PHE A 48 6.23 4.19 8.32
N SER A 49 5.35 4.62 7.41
CA SER A 49 4.29 5.59 7.67
C SER A 49 2.95 4.95 8.07
N ASN A 50 2.93 3.64 8.36
CA ASN A 50 1.73 2.86 8.67
C ASN A 50 0.70 2.83 7.53
N ASP A 51 1.14 2.99 6.27
CA ASP A 51 0.27 2.68 5.14
C ASP A 51 0.22 1.15 4.94
N VAL A 52 -0.90 0.69 4.42
CA VAL A 52 -1.13 -0.73 4.16
C VAL A 52 -1.55 -0.92 2.72
N LEU A 53 -0.84 -1.78 2.02
CA LEU A 53 -1.15 -2.26 0.68
C LEU A 53 -1.53 -3.74 0.77
N VAL A 54 -2.61 -4.11 0.11
CA VAL A 54 -3.15 -5.46 0.06
C VAL A 54 -3.26 -5.89 -1.38
N GLU A 55 -2.77 -7.08 -1.70
CA GLU A 55 -3.04 -7.79 -2.95
C GLU A 55 -3.81 -9.07 -2.64
N GLU A 56 -5.02 -9.18 -3.17
CA GLU A 56 -5.89 -10.35 -2.94
C GLU A 56 -5.51 -11.48 -3.93
N PRO A 57 -5.40 -12.74 -3.48
CA PRO A 57 -4.90 -13.83 -4.31
C PRO A 57 -5.92 -14.23 -5.36
N GLY A 58 -5.44 -14.60 -6.55
CA GLY A 58 -6.30 -15.06 -7.65
C GLY A 58 -7.18 -13.96 -8.27
N THR A 59 -7.00 -12.70 -7.87
CA THR A 59 -7.68 -11.54 -8.44
C THR A 59 -6.67 -10.44 -8.77
N GLU A 60 -7.06 -9.46 -9.58
CA GLU A 60 -6.26 -8.25 -9.81
C GLU A 60 -6.55 -7.14 -8.78
N ARG A 61 -7.31 -7.45 -7.72
CA ARG A 61 -7.69 -6.46 -6.70
C ARG A 61 -6.49 -6.08 -5.84
N ARG A 62 -6.24 -4.77 -5.80
CA ARG A 62 -5.25 -4.16 -4.92
C ARG A 62 -5.88 -3.02 -4.15
N TYR A 63 -5.66 -3.01 -2.84
CA TYR A 63 -6.16 -1.97 -1.97
C TYR A 63 -4.99 -1.27 -1.30
N LEU A 64 -4.95 0.05 -1.37
CA LEU A 64 -4.02 0.90 -0.64
C LEU A 64 -4.83 1.75 0.34
N VAL A 65 -4.44 1.68 1.61
CA VAL A 65 -4.94 2.54 2.67
C VAL A 65 -3.75 3.32 3.21
N GLN A 66 -3.76 4.62 2.98
CA GLN A 66 -2.68 5.48 3.46
C GLN A 66 -3.04 6.11 4.80
N GLY A 67 -2.11 6.10 5.77
CA GLY A 67 -2.36 6.57 7.13
C GLY A 67 -2.74 8.05 7.21
N TRP A 68 -2.30 8.88 6.25
CA TRP A 68 -2.57 10.31 6.24
C TRP A 68 -4.02 10.65 5.86
N SER A 69 -4.60 9.96 4.88
CA SER A 69 -5.98 10.19 4.43
C SER A 69 -6.96 9.27 5.17
N GLY A 70 -6.52 8.05 5.47
CA GLY A 70 -7.34 6.94 5.93
C GLY A 70 -8.34 6.46 4.87
N ILE A 71 -8.27 6.96 3.63
CA ILE A 71 -9.24 6.62 2.59
C ILE A 71 -8.75 5.36 1.87
N PRO A 72 -9.52 4.26 1.87
CA PRO A 72 -9.17 3.09 1.07
C PRO A 72 -9.39 3.39 -0.42
N GLY A 73 -8.45 2.92 -1.25
CA GLY A 73 -8.55 3.07 -2.70
C GLY A 73 -7.66 2.09 -3.44
N VAL A 74 -7.76 2.08 -4.76
CA VAL A 74 -6.86 1.34 -5.65
C VAL A 74 -5.71 2.25 -6.06
N PRO A 75 -4.44 1.87 -5.87
CA PRO A 75 -3.31 2.70 -6.30
C PRO A 75 -3.30 2.84 -7.83
N GLN A 76 -3.15 4.06 -8.34
CA GLN A 76 -3.12 4.30 -9.79
C GLN A 76 -1.84 3.77 -10.43
N ILE A 77 -0.72 3.95 -9.73
CA ILE A 77 0.61 3.51 -10.17
C ILE A 77 1.24 2.72 -9.02
N LEU A 78 1.59 1.48 -9.32
CA LEU A 78 2.25 0.58 -8.37
C LEU A 78 3.30 -0.25 -9.11
N GLY A 79 4.56 -0.03 -8.79
CA GLY A 79 5.66 -0.89 -9.23
C GLY A 79 5.97 -1.93 -8.16
N CYS A 80 6.10 -3.20 -8.52
CA CYS A 80 6.42 -4.26 -7.55
C CYS A 80 7.58 -5.13 -8.05
N VAL A 81 8.51 -5.46 -7.16
CA VAL A 81 9.56 -6.46 -7.38
C VAL A 81 9.06 -7.78 -6.79
N GLN A 82 8.78 -8.74 -7.68
CA GLN A 82 8.48 -10.17 -7.42
C GLN A 82 7.85 -10.49 -6.04
N GLY A 83 6.79 -9.76 -5.67
CA GLY A 83 6.05 -10.00 -4.42
C GLY A 83 6.85 -9.81 -3.13
N LEU A 84 7.95 -9.06 -3.16
CA LEU A 84 8.79 -8.71 -2.00
C LEU A 84 8.57 -7.27 -1.56
N ALA A 85 8.57 -6.35 -2.52
CA ALA A 85 8.43 -4.94 -2.26
C ALA A 85 7.66 -4.26 -3.39
N CYS A 86 6.93 -3.20 -3.05
CA CYS A 86 6.24 -2.35 -3.99
C CYS A 86 6.57 -0.87 -3.72
N TRP A 87 6.39 -0.01 -4.72
CA TRP A 87 6.51 1.44 -4.57
C TRP A 87 5.41 2.15 -5.35
N THR A 88 5.06 3.34 -4.86
CA THR A 88 4.05 4.23 -5.46
C THR A 88 4.69 5.34 -6.27
N ASP A 89 3.86 6.09 -6.99
CA ASP A 89 4.24 7.27 -7.78
C ASP A 89 4.81 8.42 -6.92
N ALA A 90 4.28 8.60 -5.71
CA ALA A 90 4.63 9.71 -4.82
C ALA A 90 4.55 9.34 -3.32
N ASP A 91 4.93 10.28 -2.46
CA ASP A 91 4.81 10.20 -0.99
C ASP A 91 3.35 10.07 -0.56
N HIS A 92 2.48 10.91 -1.14
CA HIS A 92 1.04 10.72 -1.11
C HIS A 92 0.61 10.12 -2.44
N ALA A 93 0.47 8.79 -2.46
CA ALA A 93 0.17 8.05 -3.66
C ALA A 93 -1.21 8.43 -4.21
N SER A 94 -1.30 8.52 -5.53
CA SER A 94 -2.59 8.72 -6.19
C SER A 94 -3.41 7.44 -6.07
N VAL A 95 -4.62 7.54 -5.50
CA VAL A 95 -5.56 6.41 -5.38
C VAL A 95 -6.86 6.73 -6.07
N TYR A 96 -7.45 5.75 -6.75
CA TYR A 96 -8.87 5.76 -7.08
C TYR A 96 -9.63 5.34 -5.83
N PRO A 97 -10.44 6.23 -5.20
CA PRO A 97 -11.24 5.85 -4.05
C PRO A 97 -12.12 4.65 -4.40
N LEU A 98 -12.36 3.77 -3.42
CA LEU A 98 -13.34 2.70 -3.64
C LEU A 98 -14.72 3.33 -3.76
N ASP A 99 -15.39 3.09 -4.89
CA ASP A 99 -16.77 3.53 -5.17
C ASP A 99 -17.73 2.35 -4.90
N GLY A 100 -18.82 2.56 -4.12
CA GLY A 100 -19.65 1.46 -3.61
C GLY A 100 -20.38 1.71 -2.29
N ARG A 101 -21.08 0.70 -1.76
CA ARG A 101 -21.79 0.75 -0.47
C ARG A 101 -20.78 0.79 0.68
N GLY A 102 -20.29 1.97 1.04
CA GLY A 102 -19.21 2.18 2.01
C GLY A 102 -18.07 3.05 1.48
N ALA A 103 -18.14 3.45 0.22
CA ALA A 103 -17.25 4.40 -0.41
C ALA A 103 -17.12 5.69 0.40
N GLY A 104 -15.88 6.16 0.56
CA GLY A 104 -15.55 7.39 1.28
C GLY A 104 -15.51 7.26 2.81
N ALA A 105 -15.89 6.11 3.38
CA ALA A 105 -15.66 5.87 4.80
C ALA A 105 -14.17 5.69 5.07
N LYS A 106 -13.63 6.44 6.04
CA LYS A 106 -12.24 6.27 6.47
C LYS A 106 -12.06 4.88 7.08
N ALA A 107 -10.97 4.23 6.72
CA ALA A 107 -10.50 3.02 7.35
C ALA A 107 -10.19 3.28 8.83
N ALA A 108 -10.55 2.31 9.68
CA ALA A 108 -10.08 2.27 11.05
C ALA A 108 -8.68 1.65 11.06
N MET A 109 -7.67 2.46 11.38
CA MET A 109 -6.27 2.06 11.37
C MET A 109 -5.68 2.06 12.78
N SER A 110 -4.95 1.01 13.11
CA SER A 110 -4.11 0.89 14.30
C SER A 110 -2.75 0.33 13.89
N ALA A 111 -1.79 0.28 14.80
CA ALA A 111 -0.44 -0.23 14.51
C ALA A 111 -0.40 -1.68 13.99
N LYS A 112 -1.45 -2.49 14.25
CA LYS A 112 -1.49 -3.91 13.86
C LYS A 112 -2.73 -4.32 13.10
N VAL A 113 -3.75 -3.47 13.03
CA VAL A 113 -5.04 -3.83 12.42
C VAL A 113 -5.56 -2.65 11.62
N VAL A 114 -5.92 -2.91 10.37
CA VAL A 114 -6.58 -1.96 9.48
C VAL A 114 -7.90 -2.57 9.03
N THR A 115 -8.99 -1.83 9.17
CA THR A 115 -10.34 -2.28 8.77
C THR A 115 -11.00 -1.26 7.87
N PHE A 116 -11.55 -1.69 6.74
CA PHE A 116 -12.27 -0.84 5.79
C PHE A 116 -13.35 -1.63 5.05
N ALA A 117 -14.21 -0.94 4.31
CA ALA A 117 -15.20 -1.57 3.43
C ALA A 117 -14.73 -1.49 1.98
N ASP A 118 -14.95 -2.55 1.20
CA ASP A 118 -14.62 -2.57 -0.23
C ASP A 118 -15.74 -1.99 -1.11
N GLU A 119 -15.58 -2.06 -2.44
CA GLU A 119 -16.58 -1.61 -3.42
C GLU A 119 -17.95 -2.32 -3.29
N THR A 120 -17.97 -3.54 -2.75
CA THR A 120 -19.20 -4.31 -2.52
C THR A 120 -19.86 -4.04 -1.17
N GLY A 121 -19.17 -3.31 -0.28
CA GLY A 121 -19.53 -3.12 1.11
C GLY A 121 -19.11 -4.26 2.03
N ALA A 122 -18.28 -5.19 1.53
CA ALA A 122 -17.70 -6.25 2.35
C ALA A 122 -16.67 -5.63 3.31
N ARG A 123 -16.69 -6.09 4.56
CA ARG A 123 -15.74 -5.67 5.58
C ARG A 123 -14.40 -6.36 5.34
N ILE A 124 -13.38 -5.59 4.99
CA ILE A 124 -12.00 -6.05 4.91
C ILE A 124 -11.31 -5.75 6.24
N ARG A 125 -10.67 -6.75 6.81
CA ARG A 125 -9.82 -6.62 7.99
C ARG A 125 -8.44 -7.17 7.68
N VAL A 126 -7.44 -6.32 7.83
CA VAL A 126 -6.03 -6.66 7.67
C VAL A 126 -5.40 -6.67 9.05
N GLN A 127 -4.69 -7.75 9.37
CA GLN A 127 -3.89 -7.87 10.58
C GLN A 127 -2.42 -7.98 10.18
N LEU A 128 -1.59 -7.11 10.73
CA LEU A 128 -0.15 -7.02 10.50
C LEU A 128 0.61 -7.68 11.66
N ARG A 129 1.85 -8.14 11.42
CA ARG A 129 2.68 -8.84 12.40
C ARG A 129 4.03 -8.18 12.67
#